data_AF-A0A6L5XQY4-F1
#
_entry.id   AF-A0A6L5XQY4-F1
#
_cell.length_a   1.000
_cell.length_b   1.000
_cell.length_c   1.000
_cell.angle_alpha   90.00
_cell.angle_beta   90.00
_cell.angle_gamma   90.00
#
_symmetry.space_group_name_H-M   'P 1'
#
loop_
_entity.id
_entity.type
_entity.pdbx_description
1 polymer ?
#
loop_
_entity_poly.entity_id
_entity_poly.type
_entity_poly.pdbx_seq_one_letter_code
_entity_poly.pdbx_strand_id
1 'polypeptide(L)'
;MLFHDKGAGVFKGISIYPNRIEAVVKNNFLGTHTKIVYLKDITGVNRVKGKRVLLRNRLLTACSHRLSSHSQAQELVNVPNSLM
;
A
#
# COMPACT_ATOMS: atom_id res chain seq x y z
N MET A 1 -12.63 4.23 6.73
CA MET A 1 -11.56 4.26 5.71
C MET A 1 -10.64 5.40 6.09
N LEU A 2 -9.34 5.16 6.22
CA LEU A 2 -8.38 6.10 6.80
C LEU A 2 -7.54 6.83 5.74
N PHE A 3 -7.38 6.22 4.57
CA PHE A 3 -6.62 6.77 3.47
C PHE A 3 -7.17 6.20 2.15
N HIS A 4 -7.16 7.01 1.10
CA HIS A 4 -7.49 6.56 -0.25
C HIS A 4 -6.67 7.32 -1.28
N ASP A 5 -6.02 6.57 -2.17
CA ASP A 5 -5.26 7.09 -3.30
C ASP A 5 -5.65 6.38 -4.59
N LYS A 6 -5.58 7.09 -5.71
CA LYS A 6 -5.87 6.55 -7.04
C LYS A 6 -4.83 5.52 -7.51
N GLY A 7 -3.68 5.43 -6.83
CA GLY A 7 -2.55 4.62 -7.25
C GLY A 7 -1.83 5.20 -8.47
N ALA A 8 -0.77 4.53 -8.90
CA ALA A 8 -0.08 4.84 -10.15
C ALA A 8 0.41 3.60 -10.89
N GLY A 9 0.36 3.66 -12.22
CA GLY A 9 0.81 2.60 -13.12
C GLY A 9 -0.11 1.38 -13.06
N VAL A 10 0.43 0.26 -12.56
CA VAL A 10 -0.31 -1.00 -12.35
C VAL A 10 -1.29 -0.91 -11.18
N PHE A 11 -1.08 0.00 -10.23
CA PHE A 11 -2.01 0.25 -9.14
C PHE A 11 -3.10 1.22 -9.61
N LYS A 12 -4.37 0.82 -9.47
CA LYS A 12 -5.56 1.59 -9.87
C LYS A 12 -6.38 2.13 -8.70
N GLY A 13 -5.98 1.79 -7.48
CA GLY A 13 -6.57 2.29 -6.25
C GLY A 13 -5.85 1.68 -5.07
N ILE A 14 -5.60 2.46 -4.03
CA ILE A 14 -5.03 2.00 -2.77
C ILE A 14 -5.88 2.61 -1.65
N SER A 15 -6.44 1.78 -0.79
CA SER A 15 -7.26 2.19 0.34
C SER A 15 -6.68 1.58 1.62
N ILE A 16 -6.62 2.37 2.69
CA ILE A 16 -6.26 1.86 4.02
C ILE A 16 -7.50 1.89 4.89
N TYR A 17 -7.74 0.76 5.54
CA TYR A 17 -8.73 0.56 6.57
C TYR A 17 -8.02 0.29 7.90
N PRO A 18 -8.71 0.45 9.05
CA PRO A 18 -8.09 0.26 10.37
C PRO A 18 -7.43 -1.10 10.59
N ASN A 19 -7.77 -2.12 9.79
CA ASN A 19 -7.24 -3.48 9.91
C ASN A 19 -6.45 -3.96 8.69
N ARG A 20 -6.52 -3.28 7.54
CA ARG A 20 -5.96 -3.78 6.28
C ARG A 20 -5.72 -2.68 5.26
N ILE A 21 -4.80 -2.95 4.35
CA ILE A 21 -4.53 -2.18 3.14
C ILE A 21 -5.07 -2.97 1.96
N GLU A 22 -5.89 -2.33 1.14
CA GLU A 22 -6.40 -2.88 -0.10
C GLU A 22 -5.77 -2.13 -1.27
N ALA A 23 -5.20 -2.86 -2.22
CA ALA A 23 -4.58 -2.29 -3.41
C ALA A 23 -5.14 -2.98 -4.65
N VAL A 24 -5.85 -2.22 -5.47
CA VAL A 24 -6.37 -2.67 -6.75
C VAL A 24 -5.22 -2.65 -7.76
N VAL A 25 -4.85 -3.82 -8.28
CA VAL A 25 -3.74 -4.01 -9.21
C VAL A 25 -4.29 -4.52 -10.53
N LYS A 26 -3.99 -3.79 -11.61
CA LYS A 26 -4.21 -4.23 -12.98
C LYS A 26 -2.99 -5.01 -13.45
N ASN A 27 -3.20 -6.26 -13.82
CA ASN A 27 -2.22 -7.11 -14.46
C ASN A 27 -2.53 -7.21 -15.97
N ASN A 28 -1.51 -7.33 -16.81
CA ASN A 28 -1.72 -7.37 -18.27
C ASN A 28 -2.39 -8.68 -18.73
N PHE A 29 -2.26 -9.76 -17.95
CA PHE A 29 -2.70 -11.10 -18.33
C PHE A 29 -4.00 -11.59 -17.65
N LEU A 30 -4.24 -11.14 -16.41
CA LEU A 30 -5.31 -11.65 -15.53
C LEU A 30 -6.34 -10.57 -15.16
N GLY A 31 -6.37 -9.45 -15.89
CA GLY A 31 -7.27 -8.34 -15.61
C GLY A 31 -6.94 -7.61 -14.30
N THR A 32 -7.97 -7.16 -13.59
CA THR A 32 -7.82 -6.40 -12.34
C THR A 32 -8.09 -7.31 -11.15
N HIS A 33 -7.20 -7.33 -10.16
CA HIS A 33 -7.38 -8.04 -8.90
C HIS A 33 -7.07 -7.13 -7.71
N THR A 34 -7.64 -7.44 -6.55
CA THR A 34 -7.40 -6.71 -5.31
C THR A 34 -6.38 -7.46 -4.45
N LYS A 35 -5.28 -6.81 -4.11
CA LYS A 35 -4.32 -7.29 -3.11
C LYS A 35 -4.73 -6.76 -1.75
N ILE A 36 -4.91 -7.65 -0.79
CA ILE A 36 -5.24 -7.30 0.59
C ILE A 36 -4.05 -7.65 1.48
N VAL A 37 -3.62 -6.71 2.31
CA VAL A 37 -2.54 -6.89 3.29
C VAL A 37 -3.08 -6.45 4.63
N TYR A 38 -3.08 -7.34 5.63
CA TYR A 38 -3.54 -6.96 6.97
C TYR A 38 -2.46 -6.20 7.72
N LEU A 39 -2.85 -5.16 8.47
CA LEU A 39 -1.90 -4.35 9.24
C LEU A 39 -1.20 -5.17 10.34
N LYS A 40 -1.88 -6.16 10.92
CA LYS A 40 -1.30 -7.11 11.89
C LYS A 40 -0.11 -7.91 11.33
N ASP A 41 -0.06 -8.06 10.01
CA ASP A 41 0.99 -8.79 9.32
C ASP A 41 2.12 -7.87 8.87
N ILE A 42 1.97 -6.55 9.01
CA ILE A 42 3.02 -5.58 8.70
C ILE A 42 3.96 -5.50 9.91
N THR A 43 5.26 -5.67 9.67
CA THR A 43 6.29 -5.58 10.71
C THR A 43 7.02 -4.25 10.69
N GLY A 44 6.78 -3.41 9.67
CA GLY A 44 7.36 -2.08 9.56
C GLY A 44 7.43 -1.57 8.13
N VAL A 45 7.82 -0.30 8.00
CA VAL A 45 8.06 0.34 6.71
C VAL A 45 9.53 0.22 6.36
N ASN A 46 9.83 -0.37 5.20
CA ASN A 46 11.19 -0.58 4.76
C ASN A 46 11.76 0.67 4.06
N ARG A 47 10.97 1.28 3.16
CA ARG A 47 11.43 2.46 2.41
C ARG A 47 10.29 3.22 1.74
N VAL A 48 10.39 4.55 1.74
CA VAL A 48 9.66 5.44 0.81
C VAL A 48 10.65 5.94 -0.25
N LYS A 49 10.34 5.78 -1.53
CA LYS A 49 11.15 6.29 -2.64
C LYS A 49 10.25 6.96 -3.67
N GLY A 50 10.20 8.28 -3.66
CA GLY A 50 9.32 9.02 -4.57
C GLY A 50 7.87 8.66 -4.28
N LYS A 51 7.17 8.16 -5.31
CA LYS A 51 5.77 7.71 -5.20
C LYS A 51 5.61 6.26 -4.73
N ARG A 52 6.69 5.56 -4.39
CA ARG A 52 6.67 4.12 -4.06
C ARG A 52 6.91 3.92 -2.57
N VAL A 53 6.10 3.07 -1.96
CA VAL A 53 6.25 2.62 -0.58
C VAL A 53 6.53 1.12 -0.58
N LEU A 54 7.51 0.70 0.21
CA LEU A 54 7.85 -0.69 0.47
C LEU A 54 7.56 -1.00 1.94
N LEU A 55 6.57 -1.86 2.17
CA LEU A 55 6.19 -2.36 3.48
C LEU A 55 6.78 -3.75 3.67
N ARG A 56 7.26 -4.04 4.87
CA ARG A 56 7.72 -5.38 5.26
C ARG A 56 6.59 -6.07 5.99
N ASN A 57 6.28 -7.29 5.60
CA ASN A 57 5.32 -8.14 6.31
C ASN A 57 6.02 -9.31 7.02
N ARG A 58 5.27 -10.00 7.89
CA ARG A 58 5.73 -11.16 8.68
C ARG A 58 6.22 -12.31 7.81
N LEU A 59 5.70 -12.41 6.58
CA LEU A 59 6.12 -13.40 5.59
C LEU A 59 7.39 -13.00 4.82
N LEU A 60 8.07 -11.91 5.22
CA LEU A 60 9.27 -11.37 4.58
C LEU A 60 9.11 -11.06 3.08
N THR A 61 7.87 -10.94 2.61
CA THR A 61 7.56 -10.54 1.25
C THR A 61 7.37 -9.03 1.24
N ALA A 62 8.21 -8.32 0.49
CA ALA A 62 8.09 -6.87 0.39
C ALA A 62 6.78 -6.51 -0.33
N CYS A 63 5.84 -5.88 0.37
CA CYS A 63 4.64 -5.33 -0.23
C CYS A 63 4.97 -3.95 -0.80
N SER A 64 5.13 -3.88 -2.12
CA SER A 64 5.38 -2.60 -2.81
C SER A 64 4.07 -1.98 -3.27
N HIS A 65 3.82 -0.73 -2.91
CA HIS A 65 2.69 0.08 -3.39
C HIS A 65 3.22 1.29 -4.14
N ARG A 66 2.55 1.69 -5.22
CA ARG A 66 2.87 2.91 -5.95
C ARG A 66 1.67 3.83 -5.97
N LEU A 67 1.85 5.01 -5.39
CA LEU A 67 0.82 6.02 -5.22
C LEU A 67 0.86 7.08 -6.32
N SER A 68 -0.17 7.92 -6.36
CA SER A 68 -0.29 9.01 -7.33
C SER A 68 0.80 10.08 -7.18
N SER A 69 1.27 10.33 -5.94
CA SER A 69 2.27 11.35 -5.61
C SER A 69 3.19 10.95 -4.45
N HIS A 70 4.27 11.71 -4.23
CA HIS A 70 5.18 11.51 -3.08
C HIS A 70 4.49 11.86 -1.76
N SER A 71 3.68 12.94 -1.73
CA SER A 71 2.92 13.33 -0.54
C SER A 71 1.99 12.20 -0.08
N GLN A 72 1.26 11.59 -1.02
CA GLN A 72 0.42 10.44 -0.75
C GLN A 72 1.23 9.23 -0.24
N ALA A 73 2.42 8.99 -0.78
CA ALA A 73 3.30 7.92 -0.30
C ALA A 73 3.76 8.14 1.15
N GLN A 74 4.00 9.39 1.54
CA GLN A 74 4.34 9.74 2.91
C GLN A 74 3.14 9.57 3.84
N GLU A 75 1.96 10.02 3.41
CA GLU A 75 0.70 9.88 4.16
C GLU A 75 0.34 8.41 4.39
N LEU A 76 0.51 7.54 3.39
CA LEU A 76 0.31 6.09 3.52
C LEU A 76 1.21 5.45 4.58
N VAL A 77 2.39 5.99 4.85
CA VAL A 77 3.28 5.49 5.91
C VAL A 77 2.90 6.05 7.28
N ASN A 78 2.42 7.30 7.31
CA ASN A 78 2.00 7.94 8.55
C ASN A 78 0.75 7.29 9.16
N VAL A 79 -0.19 6.82 8.33
CA VAL A 79 -1.45 6.21 8.81
C VAL A 79 -1.23 4.91 9.60
N PRO A 80 -0.46 3.91 9.11
CA PRO A 80 -0.11 2.74 9.91
C PRO A 80 0.68 3.09 11.17
N ASN A 81 1.61 4.06 11.08
CA ASN A 81 2.39 4.50 12.24
C ASN A 81 1.55 5.17 13.33
N SER A 82 0.38 5.72 13.03
CA SER A 82 -0.53 6.26 14.04
C SER A 82 -1.49 5.22 14.64
N LEU A 83 -1.47 3.99 14.12
CA LEU A 83 -2.33 2.88 14.57
C LEU A 83 -1.54 1.79 15.32
N MET A 84 -0.22 1.72 15.10
CA MET A 84 0.72 0.87 15.83
C MET A 84 1.22 1.58 17.09
#